data_AF-A0A969ZUM5-F1
#
_entry.id   AF-A0A969ZUM5-F1
#
_cell.length_a   1.000
_cell.length_b   1.000
_cell.length_c   1.000
_cell.angle_alpha   90.00
_cell.angle_beta   90.00
_cell.angle_gamma   90.00
#
_symmetry.space_group_name_H-M   'P 1'
#
loop_
_entity.id
_entity.type
_entity.pdbx_description
1 polymer ?
#
loop_
_entity_poly.entity_id
_entity_poly.type
_entity_poly.pdbx_seq_one_letter_code
_entity_poly.pdbx_strand_id
1 'polypeptide(L)'
;MQNGCVPGYTIHPGNEHDSRTFPAICERLKKYDPALMVLDAGYKTPARAKTLPDDGIKPVYPYRRPMTKKGFFKKHEYVYLCPNNQVLCYATTNREGYREYKSDPSFCVNCPYLSQCTESKSRQKNSHETYWGTVP
;
A
#
# COMPACT_ATOMS: atom_id res chain seq x y z
N MET A 1 2.00 -23.49 -27.37
CA MET A 1 2.46 -23.49 -25.96
C MET A 1 1.45 -22.68 -25.15
N GLN A 2 0.44 -23.35 -24.62
CA GLN A 2 -0.59 -22.71 -23.80
C GLN A 2 -0.20 -23.00 -22.35
N ASN A 3 0.16 -21.96 -21.57
CA ASN A 3 0.49 -22.00 -20.14
C ASN A 3 1.97 -22.31 -19.77
N GLY A 4 2.93 -21.60 -20.35
CA GLY A 4 4.31 -21.58 -19.84
C GLY A 4 4.52 -20.52 -18.76
N CYS A 5 5.12 -20.87 -17.63
CA CYS A 5 5.56 -19.91 -16.62
C CYS A 5 7.02 -19.51 -16.90
N VAL A 6 7.30 -18.22 -17.06
CA VAL A 6 8.67 -17.71 -17.25
C VAL A 6 9.17 -17.14 -15.90
N PRO A 7 10.07 -17.84 -15.18
CA PRO A 7 10.66 -17.28 -13.98
C PRO A 7 11.69 -16.21 -14.36
N GLY A 8 11.52 -14.99 -13.83
CA GLY A 8 12.49 -13.91 -13.94
C GLY A 8 13.09 -13.61 -12.57
N TYR A 9 14.42 -13.62 -12.46
CA TYR A 9 15.14 -13.18 -11.26
C TYR A 9 16.30 -12.27 -11.68
N THR A 10 16.68 -11.35 -10.80
CA THR A 10 17.92 -10.59 -10.90
C THR A 10 18.66 -10.69 -9.57
N ILE A 11 19.99 -10.84 -9.65
CA ILE A 11 20.88 -10.88 -8.49
C ILE A 11 21.41 -9.46 -8.31
N HIS A 12 21.11 -8.84 -7.17
CA HIS A 12 21.60 -7.51 -6.81
C HIS A 12 22.49 -7.60 -5.56
N PRO A 13 23.56 -6.79 -5.49
CA PRO A 13 24.36 -6.70 -4.28
C PRO A 13 23.50 -6.20 -3.12
N GLY A 14 23.70 -6.75 -1.91
CA GLY A 14 22.82 -6.59 -0.74
C GLY A 14 22.66 -5.16 -0.17
N ASN A 15 23.13 -4.14 -0.89
CA ASN A 15 23.01 -2.72 -0.53
C ASN A 15 22.03 -1.95 -1.44
N GLU A 16 21.40 -2.61 -2.43
CA GLU A 16 20.34 -2.02 -3.25
C GLU A 16 18.97 -2.41 -2.74
N HIS A 17 18.14 -1.41 -2.43
CA HIS A 17 16.74 -1.64 -2.04
C HIS A 17 15.96 -2.18 -3.26
N ASP A 18 15.15 -3.22 -3.05
CA ASP A 18 14.35 -3.92 -4.08
C ASP A 18 13.48 -2.98 -4.95
N SER A 19 13.20 -1.77 -4.44
CA SER A 19 12.56 -0.70 -5.20
C SER A 19 13.39 -0.12 -6.35
N ARG A 20 14.68 -0.44 -6.52
CA ARG A 20 15.48 0.00 -7.68
C ARG A 20 15.70 -1.09 -8.73
N THR A 21 15.63 -2.34 -8.31
CA THR A 21 15.86 -3.55 -9.10
C THR A 21 14.71 -3.92 -10.05
N PHE A 22 13.48 -3.71 -9.60
CA PHE A 22 12.27 -4.13 -10.32
C PHE A 22 12.12 -3.63 -11.77
N PRO A 23 12.46 -2.37 -12.15
CA PRO A 23 12.23 -1.90 -13.52
C PRO A 23 12.97 -2.76 -14.55
N ALA A 24 14.20 -3.17 -14.23
CA ALA A 24 15.01 -4.01 -15.10
C ALA A 24 14.41 -5.42 -15.30
N ILE A 25 13.84 -6.03 -14.25
CA ILE A 25 13.13 -7.31 -14.38
C ILE A 25 11.84 -7.12 -15.18
N CYS A 26 11.08 -6.07 -14.86
CA CYS A 26 9.80 -5.78 -15.47
C CYS A 26 9.95 -5.56 -16.98
N GLU A 27 10.93 -4.76 -17.43
CA GLU A 27 11.21 -4.55 -18.85
C GLU A 27 11.58 -5.84 -19.59
N ARG A 28 12.32 -6.75 -18.94
CA ARG A 28 12.64 -8.06 -19.54
C ARG A 28 11.41 -8.95 -19.67
N LEU A 29 10.52 -8.92 -18.69
CA LEU A 29 9.30 -9.72 -18.69
C LEU A 29 8.21 -9.15 -19.60
N LYS A 30 8.13 -7.82 -19.75
CA LYS A 30 7.20 -7.14 -20.67
C LYS A 30 7.40 -7.56 -22.12
N LYS A 31 8.61 -7.96 -22.52
CA LYS A 31 8.89 -8.49 -23.87
C LYS A 31 8.08 -9.73 -24.24
N TYR A 32 7.56 -10.45 -23.24
CA TYR A 32 6.77 -11.65 -23.44
C TYR A 32 5.26 -11.39 -23.39
N ASP A 33 4.83 -10.14 -23.31
CA ASP A 33 3.42 -9.71 -23.23
C ASP A 33 2.57 -10.57 -22.26
N PRO A 34 2.97 -10.67 -20.97
CA PRO A 34 2.30 -11.57 -20.05
C PRO A 34 0.94 -11.00 -19.61
N ALA A 35 -0.12 -11.80 -19.72
CA ALA A 35 -1.42 -11.43 -19.17
C ALA A 35 -1.43 -11.32 -17.62
N LEU A 36 -0.55 -12.08 -16.95
CA LEU A 36 -0.47 -12.17 -15.49
C LEU A 36 1.00 -12.13 -15.03
N MET A 37 1.30 -11.33 -14.01
CA MET A 37 2.63 -11.25 -13.42
C MET A 37 2.57 -11.46 -11.90
N VAL A 38 3.17 -12.54 -11.40
CA VAL A 38 3.29 -12.79 -9.96
C VAL A 38 4.57 -12.12 -9.46
N LEU A 39 4.42 -11.19 -8.52
CA LEU A 39 5.48 -10.32 -8.03
C LEU A 39 5.68 -10.52 -6.54
N ASP A 40 6.90 -10.37 -6.04
CA ASP A 40 7.17 -10.36 -4.62
C ASP A 40 6.45 -9.22 -3.87
N ALA A 41 6.11 -9.42 -2.59
CA ALA A 41 5.48 -8.40 -1.74
C ALA A 41 6.32 -7.12 -1.62
N GLY A 42 7.65 -7.20 -1.73
CA GLY A 42 8.58 -6.07 -1.72
C GLY A 42 8.40 -5.13 -2.92
N TYR A 43 7.82 -5.62 -4.03
CA TYR A 43 7.55 -4.81 -5.22
C TYR A 43 6.20 -4.10 -5.20
N LYS A 44 5.40 -4.28 -4.14
CA LYS A 44 4.12 -3.60 -3.95
C LYS A 44 4.34 -2.13 -3.58
N THR A 45 4.69 -1.31 -4.56
CA THR A 45 4.76 0.15 -4.43
C THR A 45 3.66 0.83 -5.26
N PRO A 46 3.10 1.94 -4.77
CA PRO A 46 2.00 2.67 -5.40
C PRO A 46 2.33 3.12 -6.83
N ALA A 47 3.56 3.61 -7.05
CA ALA A 47 4.02 4.04 -8.37
C ALA A 47 4.01 2.90 -9.41
N ARG A 48 4.12 1.63 -8.97
CA ARG A 48 4.19 0.44 -9.85
C ARG A 48 2.87 -0.29 -9.99
N ALA A 49 2.01 -0.17 -9.00
CA ALA A 49 0.66 -0.74 -9.04
C ALA A 49 -0.18 -0.15 -10.19
N LYS A 50 0.18 1.06 -10.68
CA LYS A 50 -0.49 1.70 -11.81
C LYS A 50 0.12 1.33 -13.18
N THR A 51 1.45 1.22 -13.26
CA THR A 51 2.13 0.98 -14.55
C THR A 51 1.77 -0.36 -15.19
N LEU A 52 1.61 -1.43 -14.40
CA LEU A 52 1.34 -2.76 -14.96
C LEU A 52 -0.09 -2.88 -15.53
N PRO A 53 -1.15 -2.45 -14.83
CA PRO A 53 -2.49 -2.42 -15.41
C PRO A 53 -2.63 -1.50 -16.62
N ASP A 54 -1.92 -0.36 -16.65
CA ASP A 54 -1.92 0.55 -17.81
C ASP A 54 -1.35 -0.16 -19.07
N ASP A 55 -0.41 -1.08 -18.89
CA ASP A 55 0.15 -1.93 -19.94
C ASP A 55 -0.69 -3.20 -20.22
N GLY A 56 -1.88 -3.35 -19.61
CA GLY A 56 -2.75 -4.53 -19.76
C GLY A 56 -2.30 -5.77 -18.98
N ILE A 57 -1.25 -5.67 -18.16
CA ILE A 57 -0.70 -6.76 -17.37
C ILE A 57 -1.37 -6.77 -16.00
N LYS A 58 -1.92 -7.91 -15.57
CA LYS A 58 -2.49 -8.05 -14.22
C LYS A 58 -1.41 -8.44 -13.20
N PRO A 59 -1.00 -7.56 -12.27
CA PRO A 59 -0.06 -7.94 -11.22
C PRO A 59 -0.76 -8.70 -10.08
N VAL A 60 -0.11 -9.73 -9.58
CA VAL A 60 -0.49 -10.47 -8.38
C VAL A 60 0.63 -10.32 -7.36
N TYR A 61 0.30 -9.76 -6.20
CA TYR A 61 1.23 -9.62 -5.08
C TYR A 61 0.79 -10.53 -3.93
N PRO A 62 1.71 -11.25 -3.27
CA PRO A 62 1.37 -12.00 -2.06
C PRO A 62 0.94 -11.04 -0.95
N TYR A 63 0.03 -11.52 -0.11
CA TYR A 63 -0.49 -10.74 1.01
C TYR A 63 0.61 -10.45 2.04
N ARG A 64 0.93 -9.17 2.23
CA ARG A 64 1.80 -8.71 3.33
C ARG A 64 0.92 -8.22 4.47
N ARG A 65 1.07 -8.83 5.66
CA ARG A 65 0.36 -8.37 6.86
C ARG A 65 0.72 -6.91 7.16
N PRO A 66 -0.26 -6.02 7.36
CA PRO A 66 0.01 -4.66 7.76
C PRO A 66 0.67 -4.65 9.14
N MET A 67 1.86 -4.04 9.23
CA MET A 67 2.58 -3.89 10.48
C MET A 67 2.16 -2.57 11.14
N THR A 68 1.52 -2.66 12.30
CA THR A 68 1.31 -1.50 13.19
C THR A 68 2.24 -1.59 14.39
N LYS A 69 2.63 -0.44 14.95
CA LYS A 69 3.40 -0.39 16.19
C LYS A 69 2.62 -1.11 17.30
N LYS A 70 3.33 -1.83 18.17
CA LYS A 70 2.75 -2.53 19.33
C LYS A 70 2.07 -1.51 20.25
N GLY A 71 0.81 -1.73 20.62
CA GLY A 71 0.00 -0.82 21.44
C GLY A 71 -0.82 0.21 20.66
N PHE A 72 -0.69 0.25 19.32
CA PHE A 72 -1.54 1.08 18.47
C PHE A 72 -2.68 0.25 17.88
N PHE A 73 -3.80 0.91 17.62
CA PHE A 73 -4.88 0.31 16.83
C PHE A 73 -4.37 -0.07 15.45
N LYS A 74 -4.82 -1.24 15.00
CA LYS A 74 -4.51 -1.81 13.70
C LYS A 74 -5.23 -1.02 12.61
N LYS A 75 -4.67 -1.05 11.40
CA LYS A 75 -5.24 -0.34 10.25
C LYS A 75 -6.71 -0.73 9.98
N HIS A 76 -7.05 -2.00 10.14
CA HIS A 76 -8.41 -2.50 9.90
C HIS A 76 -9.44 -2.03 10.95
N GLU A 77 -9.01 -1.40 12.05
CA GLU A 77 -9.91 -0.81 13.04
C GLU A 77 -10.35 0.61 12.63
N TYR A 78 -9.80 1.13 11.53
CA TYR A 78 -10.14 2.43 10.96
C TYR A 78 -10.84 2.23 9.61
N VAL A 79 -12.14 1.90 9.64
CA VAL A 79 -12.98 1.68 8.45
C VAL A 79 -13.90 2.88 8.26
N TYR A 80 -13.33 4.01 7.82
CA TYR A 80 -13.98 5.34 7.75
C TYR A 80 -14.42 5.95 9.09
N LEU A 81 -14.54 5.13 10.12
CA LEU A 81 -14.74 5.50 11.51
C LEU A 81 -13.50 5.14 12.32
N CYS A 82 -13.17 5.97 13.30
CA CYS A 82 -12.19 5.60 14.32
C CYS A 82 -12.83 4.71 15.40
N PRO A 83 -12.04 4.03 16.24
CA PRO A 83 -12.54 3.24 17.36
C PRO A 83 -13.43 4.01 18.36
N ASN A 84 -13.33 5.34 18.38
CA ASN A 84 -14.19 6.23 19.17
C ASN A 84 -15.42 6.73 18.38
N ASN A 85 -15.80 6.02 17.31
CA ASN A 85 -16.96 6.30 16.47
C ASN A 85 -16.97 7.68 15.78
N GLN A 86 -15.80 8.28 15.57
CA GLN A 86 -15.65 9.55 14.84
C GLN A 86 -15.31 9.30 13.38
N VAL A 87 -15.91 10.10 12.49
CA VAL A 87 -15.67 10.00 11.05
C VAL A 87 -14.26 10.48 10.70
N LEU A 88 -13.59 9.73 9.84
CA LEU A 88 -12.35 10.15 9.19
C LEU A 88 -12.72 10.82 7.86
N CYS A 89 -12.61 12.14 7.80
CA CYS A 89 -12.95 12.92 6.62
C CYS A 89 -11.92 12.71 5.52
N TYR A 90 -12.38 12.55 4.28
CA TYR A 90 -11.51 12.55 3.11
C TYR A 90 -10.79 13.90 3.00
N ALA A 91 -9.47 13.87 2.96
CA ALA A 91 -8.65 15.06 2.84
C ALA A 91 -8.23 15.27 1.38
N THR A 92 -7.42 14.36 0.84
CA THR A 92 -6.87 14.47 -0.51
C THR A 92 -6.56 13.09 -1.06
N THR A 93 -6.33 13.00 -2.37
CA THR A 93 -5.65 11.85 -2.99
C THR A 93 -4.24 12.26 -3.32
N ASN A 94 -3.24 11.56 -2.77
CA ASN A 94 -1.84 11.84 -3.04
C ASN A 94 -1.48 11.45 -4.48
N ARG A 95 -0.40 12.02 -5.05
CA ARG A 95 0.12 11.69 -6.39
C ARG A 95 0.43 10.20 -6.56
N GLU A 96 0.69 9.51 -5.45
CA GLU A 96 0.90 8.07 -5.37
C GLU A 96 -0.41 7.24 -5.43
N GLY A 97 -1.59 7.86 -5.50
CA GLY A 97 -2.87 7.15 -5.61
C GLY A 97 -3.41 6.60 -4.29
N TYR A 98 -3.02 7.19 -3.16
CA TYR A 98 -3.65 6.94 -1.87
C TYR A 98 -4.71 8.00 -1.57
N ARG A 99 -5.89 7.56 -1.13
CA ARG A 99 -6.86 8.42 -0.46
C ARG A 99 -6.40 8.61 0.98
N GLU A 100 -6.23 9.87 1.36
CA GLU A 100 -5.89 10.27 2.72
C GLU A 100 -7.17 10.64 3.46
N TYR A 101 -7.37 10.04 4.62
CA TYR A 101 -8.45 10.38 5.54
C TYR A 101 -7.85 10.93 6.83
N LYS A 102 -8.48 11.98 7.37
CA LYS A 102 -8.01 12.68 8.55
C LYS A 102 -9.09 12.75 9.62
N SER A 103 -8.73 12.52 10.87
CA SER A 103 -9.60 12.81 12.01
C SER A 103 -9.67 14.32 12.27
N ASP A 104 -10.74 14.78 12.87
CA ASP A 104 -10.83 16.18 13.31
C ASP A 104 -10.08 16.35 14.66
N PRO A 105 -9.05 17.24 14.72
CA PRO A 105 -8.27 17.48 15.93
C PRO A 105 -9.13 17.90 17.12
N SER A 106 -10.21 18.64 16.90
CA SER A 106 -11.09 19.20 17.93
C SER A 106 -11.73 18.11 18.78
N PHE A 107 -12.14 17.02 18.13
CA PHE A 107 -12.67 15.83 18.81
C PHE A 107 -11.55 14.96 19.41
N CYS A 108 -10.36 14.96 18.80
CA CYS A 108 -9.23 14.18 19.27
C CYS A 108 -8.56 14.76 20.52
N VAL A 109 -8.69 16.07 20.81
CA VAL A 109 -8.11 16.71 22.01
C VAL A 109 -8.53 16.00 23.30
N ASN A 110 -9.79 15.61 23.39
CA ASN A 110 -10.39 14.99 24.57
C ASN A 110 -10.59 13.47 24.42
N CYS A 111 -9.98 12.85 23.41
CA CYS A 111 -10.18 11.43 23.12
C CYS A 111 -9.35 10.55 24.08
N PRO A 112 -9.97 9.61 24.82
CA PRO A 112 -9.25 8.72 25.75
C PRO A 112 -8.27 7.78 25.01
N TYR A 113 -8.50 7.57 23.72
CA TYR A 113 -7.73 6.69 22.87
C TYR A 113 -6.61 7.40 22.10
N LEU A 114 -6.37 8.69 22.34
CA LEU A 114 -5.42 9.50 21.57
C LEU A 114 -4.02 8.86 21.50
N SER A 115 -3.50 8.38 22.63
CA SER A 115 -2.19 7.73 22.74
C SER A 115 -2.06 6.42 21.94
N GLN A 116 -3.17 5.73 21.69
CA GLN A 116 -3.23 4.51 20.88
C GLN A 116 -3.54 4.81 19.40
N CYS A 117 -4.04 6.00 19.10
CA CYS A 117 -4.41 6.45 17.76
C CYS A 117 -3.26 7.15 17.03
N THR A 118 -2.65 8.17 17.65
CA THR A 118 -1.66 9.06 17.03
C THR A 118 -0.75 9.70 18.08
N GLU A 119 0.55 9.74 17.79
CA GLU A 119 1.56 10.49 18.56
C GLU A 119 1.86 11.87 17.92
N SER A 120 1.10 12.26 16.89
CA SER A 120 1.33 13.51 16.18
C SER A 120 1.10 14.72 17.09
N LYS A 121 1.92 15.76 16.91
CA LYS A 121 1.75 17.04 17.62
C LYS A 121 0.40 17.72 17.30
N SER A 122 -0.12 17.50 16.09
CA SER A 122 -1.43 17.98 15.66
C SER A 122 -2.61 17.20 16.24
N ARG A 123 -2.36 16.14 17.02
CA ARG A 123 -3.39 15.24 17.59
C ARG A 123 -4.36 14.71 16.53
N GLN A 124 -3.86 14.55 15.31
CA GLN A 124 -4.62 14.13 14.15
C GLN A 124 -4.20 12.73 13.71
N LYS A 125 -5.17 11.87 13.44
CA LYS A 125 -4.94 10.55 12.83
C LYS A 125 -5.05 10.69 11.32
N ASN A 126 -3.98 10.34 10.63
CA ASN A 126 -3.98 10.17 9.18
C ASN A 126 -4.08 8.67 8.86
N SER A 127 -5.08 8.31 8.05
CA SER A 127 -5.24 6.97 7.49
C SER A 127 -5.10 7.05 5.98
N HIS A 128 -4.40 6.07 5.39
CA HIS A 128 -4.17 6.00 3.95
C HIS A 128 -4.79 4.72 3.40
N GLU A 129 -5.66 4.88 2.40
CA GLU A 129 -6.27 3.77 1.68
C GLU A 129 -5.87 3.83 0.21
N THR A 130 -5.41 2.71 -0.35
CA THR A 130 -5.13 2.62 -1.79
C THR A 130 -6.45 2.50 -2.55
N TYR A 131 -6.57 3.15 -3.72
CA TYR A 131 -7.70 2.92 -4.63
C TYR A 131 -7.87 1.44 -4.99
N TRP A 132 -6.75 0.73 -5.11
CA TRP A 132 -6.70 -0.69 -5.46
C TRP A 132 -6.75 -1.54 -4.20
N GLY A 133 -7.76 -1.28 -3.37
CA GLY A 133 -8.06 -2.06 -2.18
C GLY A 133 -7.78 -3.54 -2.46
N THR A 134 -7.00 -4.16 -1.57
CA THR A 134 -6.73 -5.59 -1.53
C THR A 134 -7.96 -6.35 -2.04
N VAL A 135 -7.86 -6.82 -3.29
CA VAL A 135 -8.75 -7.88 -3.74
C VAL A 135 -8.38 -9.07 -2.84
N PRO A 136 -9.34 -9.61 -2.07
CA PRO A 136 -9.08 -10.73 -1.17
C PRO A 136 -8.46 -11.93 -1.91
#